data_AF-A0A023GAP8-F1
#
_entry.id   AF-A0A023GAP8-F1
#
_cell.length_a   1.000
_cell.length_b   1.000
_cell.length_c   1.000
_cell.angle_alpha   90.00
_cell.angle_beta   90.00
_cell.angle_gamma   90.00
#
_symmetry.space_group_name_H-M   'P 1'
#
loop_
_entity.id
_entity.type
_entity.pdbx_description
1 polymer ?
#
loop_
_entity_poly.entity_id
_entity_poly.type
_entity_poly.pdbx_seq_one_letter_code
_entity_poly.pdbx_strand_id
1 'polypeptide(L)'
;SGTLPTLIFRSAVGEDMPGLFTGAHTMTHEVAHLLGAAHDGDGPDSEVRGRPSAVGCSWKLGHIMSYENKGHTHHLFSQCSVRQMRHVVTLRGETCWNYTGKSYFVKGTYPGMAVTFQEFCMGLIDKKQNLTYADVNVNTATCKVQCVYKQYYRSRYYPYSFYESTYRKENDALDYMPCGYHEVCIKGLCVRKPTEGTVTQSTTFTTPTVPTTEPTIYTAPTTSENTKCECDCSSATSTRTTAATWTLYPARPVTV
;
A
#
# COMPACT_ATOMS: atom_id res chain seq x y z
N SER A 1 -24.87 30.87 5.32
CA SER A 1 -24.83 29.45 4.93
C SER A 1 -23.50 28.86 5.34
N GLY A 2 -23.47 28.16 6.48
CA GLY A 2 -22.30 27.38 6.92
C GLY A 2 -22.44 25.96 6.42
N THR A 3 -21.48 25.49 5.63
CA THR A 3 -21.30 24.08 5.28
C THR A 3 -20.78 23.33 6.51
N LEU A 4 -21.46 22.24 6.87
CA LEU A 4 -21.06 21.36 7.97
C LEU A 4 -19.60 20.87 7.79
N PRO A 5 -18.82 20.74 8.87
CA PRO A 5 -17.54 20.05 8.78
C PRO A 5 -17.80 18.58 8.45
N THR A 6 -17.24 18.13 7.33
CA THR A 6 -17.19 16.72 6.97
C THR A 6 -16.47 15.97 8.08
N LEU A 7 -17.17 15.10 8.80
CA LEU A 7 -16.59 14.19 9.78
C LEU A 7 -15.63 13.24 9.05
N ILE A 8 -14.32 13.51 9.14
CA ILE A 8 -13.29 12.61 8.60
C ILE A 8 -13.08 11.49 9.61
N PHE A 9 -13.70 10.33 9.36
CA PHE A 9 -13.30 9.09 10.01
C PHE A 9 -11.90 8.72 9.50
N ARG A 10 -10.88 8.84 10.37
CA ARG A 10 -9.50 8.39 10.09
C ARG A 10 -9.36 6.88 10.28
N SER A 11 -10.16 6.11 9.55
CA SER A 11 -10.15 4.65 9.59
C SER A 11 -9.77 4.10 8.23
N ALA A 12 -8.75 3.25 8.22
CA ALA A 12 -8.25 2.51 7.07
C ALA A 12 -8.56 1.02 7.25
N VAL A 13 -9.02 0.35 6.21
CA VAL A 13 -9.22 -1.11 6.22
C VAL A 13 -8.41 -1.71 5.08
N GLY A 14 -7.48 -2.61 5.43
CA GLY A 14 -6.77 -3.45 4.47
C GLY A 14 -7.20 -4.90 4.62
N GLU A 15 -7.60 -5.53 3.53
CA GLU A 15 -7.89 -6.97 3.49
C GLU A 15 -6.62 -7.71 3.07
N ASP A 16 -6.25 -8.73 3.84
CA ASP A 16 -5.11 -9.60 3.53
C ASP A 16 -5.60 -10.99 3.15
N MET A 17 -5.01 -11.55 2.09
CA MET A 17 -5.11 -12.97 1.81
C MET A 17 -3.93 -13.67 2.48
N PRO A 18 -4.18 -14.62 3.42
CA PRO A 18 -3.12 -15.26 4.18
C PRO A 18 -1.99 -15.78 3.29
N GLY A 19 -0.76 -15.35 3.58
CA GLY A 19 0.44 -15.75 2.85
C GLY A 19 0.76 -14.92 1.59
N LEU A 20 -0.12 -14.00 1.17
CA LEU A 20 0.11 -13.11 0.03
C LEU A 20 0.52 -11.69 0.44
N PHE A 21 0.38 -11.32 1.71
CA PHE A 21 0.73 -10.00 2.25
C PHE A 21 0.15 -8.82 1.45
N THR A 22 -0.97 -9.06 0.75
CA THR A 22 -1.62 -8.07 -0.12
C THR A 22 -2.13 -6.88 0.69
N GLY A 23 -2.48 -7.12 1.95
CA GLY A 23 -2.93 -6.07 2.86
C GLY A 23 -1.86 -5.02 3.16
N ALA A 24 -0.56 -5.32 3.00
CA ALA A 24 0.52 -4.39 3.32
C ALA A 24 0.54 -3.17 2.38
N HIS A 25 0.32 -3.39 1.09
CA HIS A 25 0.23 -2.28 0.12
C HIS A 25 -0.99 -1.41 0.41
N THR A 26 -2.17 -2.03 0.60
CA THR A 26 -3.42 -1.32 0.93
C THR A 26 -3.26 -0.54 2.23
N MET A 27 -2.73 -1.15 3.29
CA MET A 27 -2.46 -0.44 4.55
C MET A 27 -1.55 0.78 4.31
N THR A 28 -0.52 0.64 3.49
CA THR A 28 0.40 1.75 3.18
C THR A 28 -0.29 2.87 2.41
N HIS A 29 -1.16 2.53 1.46
CA HIS A 29 -2.00 3.46 0.71
C HIS A 29 -2.92 4.27 1.64
N GLU A 30 -3.65 3.57 2.51
CA GLU A 30 -4.58 4.23 3.42
C GLU A 30 -3.86 5.05 4.50
N VAL A 31 -2.72 4.58 5.02
CA VAL A 31 -1.90 5.37 5.95
C VAL A 31 -1.41 6.65 5.28
N ALA A 32 -1.05 6.61 4.00
CA ALA A 32 -0.68 7.81 3.26
C ALA A 32 -1.85 8.79 3.12
N HIS A 33 -3.09 8.31 2.90
CA HIS A 33 -4.29 9.15 3.00
C HIS A 33 -4.46 9.77 4.39
N LEU A 34 -4.22 9.03 5.47
CA LEU A 34 -4.25 9.59 6.84
C LEU A 34 -3.20 10.69 7.04
N LEU A 35 -2.04 10.53 6.42
CA LEU A 35 -0.99 11.55 6.36
C LEU A 35 -1.29 12.66 5.35
N GLY A 36 -2.46 12.65 4.70
CA GLY A 36 -2.94 13.71 3.83
C GLY A 36 -2.43 13.67 2.39
N ALA A 37 -1.91 12.52 1.94
CA ALA A 37 -1.71 12.30 0.51
C ALA A 37 -3.06 12.12 -0.20
N ALA A 38 -3.25 12.79 -1.33
CA ALA A 38 -4.32 12.51 -2.27
C ALA A 38 -3.88 11.41 -3.24
N HIS A 39 -4.81 10.96 -4.09
CA HIS A 39 -4.44 10.13 -5.23
C HIS A 39 -3.54 10.91 -6.20
N ASP A 40 -2.62 10.21 -6.86
CA ASP A 40 -1.76 10.84 -7.86
C ASP A 40 -2.58 11.33 -9.04
N GLY A 41 -2.39 12.58 -9.44
CA GLY A 41 -3.11 13.21 -10.55
C GLY A 41 -4.34 13.98 -10.12
N ASP A 42 -4.75 13.88 -8.85
CA ASP A 42 -5.88 14.61 -8.32
C ASP A 42 -5.61 16.12 -8.28
N GLY A 43 -6.68 16.86 -8.56
CA GLY A 43 -6.75 18.30 -8.40
C GLY A 43 -6.58 18.73 -6.93
N PRO A 44 -6.38 20.03 -6.69
CA PRO A 44 -6.41 20.56 -5.33
C PRO A 44 -7.81 20.34 -4.72
N ASP A 45 -7.89 19.60 -3.62
CA ASP A 45 -9.08 19.57 -2.76
C ASP A 45 -8.94 20.56 -1.59
N SER A 46 -10.06 20.96 -1.00
CA SER A 46 -10.14 21.95 0.07
C SER A 46 -9.98 21.38 1.49
N GLU A 47 -9.73 20.08 1.64
CA GLU A 47 -9.77 19.40 2.95
C GLU A 47 -8.56 19.71 3.83
N VAL A 48 -7.41 19.99 3.21
CA VAL A 48 -6.17 20.36 3.92
C VAL A 48 -5.68 21.71 3.42
N ARG A 49 -5.74 22.73 4.29
CA ARG A 49 -5.27 24.08 3.99
C ARG A 49 -3.81 24.06 3.54
N GLY A 50 -3.56 24.62 2.36
CA GLY A 50 -2.22 24.79 1.80
C GLY A 50 -1.55 23.50 1.32
N ARG A 51 -2.29 22.39 1.20
CA ARG A 51 -1.72 21.13 0.71
C ARG A 51 -1.21 21.30 -0.74
N PRO A 52 0.01 20.84 -1.07
CA PRO A 52 0.52 20.82 -2.44
C PRO A 52 -0.36 20.01 -3.40
N SER A 53 -0.41 20.41 -4.68
CA SER A 53 -1.20 19.71 -5.72
C SER A 53 -0.60 18.35 -6.10
N ALA A 54 -1.46 17.37 -6.41
CA ALA A 54 -1.07 16.06 -6.94
C ALA A 54 -1.12 15.96 -8.48
N VAL A 55 -1.66 16.97 -9.18
CA VAL A 55 -1.80 17.02 -10.65
C VAL A 55 -0.48 16.76 -11.38
N GLY A 56 0.65 17.19 -10.82
CA GLY A 56 1.97 17.00 -11.40
C GLY A 56 2.49 15.55 -11.37
N CYS A 57 1.81 14.64 -10.68
CA CYS A 57 2.17 13.22 -10.60
C CYS A 57 1.10 12.38 -11.31
N SER A 58 1.48 11.70 -12.38
CA SER A 58 0.51 10.93 -13.18
C SER A 58 0.07 9.65 -12.48
N TRP A 59 -1.24 9.44 -12.35
CA TRP A 59 -1.87 8.19 -11.91
C TRP A 59 -1.32 6.96 -12.66
N LYS A 60 -1.02 7.11 -13.96
CA LYS A 60 -0.55 6.03 -14.84
C LYS A 60 0.84 5.50 -14.50
N LEU A 61 1.62 6.23 -13.70
CA LEU A 61 2.93 5.77 -13.23
C LEU A 61 2.80 4.67 -12.15
N GLY A 62 1.62 4.52 -11.54
CA GLY A 62 1.32 3.40 -10.66
C GLY A 62 2.10 3.42 -9.36
N HIS A 63 2.33 4.59 -8.77
CA HIS A 63 2.86 4.70 -7.40
C HIS A 63 1.84 4.22 -6.37
N ILE A 64 2.22 4.13 -5.10
CA ILE A 64 1.35 3.64 -4.02
C ILE A 64 -0.02 4.33 -4.00
N MET A 65 -0.10 5.63 -4.30
CA MET A 65 -1.38 6.36 -4.34
C MET A 65 -2.19 6.15 -5.64
N SER A 66 -1.92 5.07 -6.38
CA SER A 66 -2.62 4.64 -7.59
C SER A 66 -2.97 3.16 -7.50
N TYR A 67 -4.14 2.78 -8.03
CA TYR A 67 -4.50 1.36 -8.17
C TYR A 67 -3.79 0.67 -9.34
N GLU A 68 -3.06 1.41 -10.18
CA GLU A 68 -2.29 0.81 -11.26
C GLU A 68 -1.01 0.19 -10.74
N ASN A 69 -0.85 -1.10 -10.97
CA ASN A 69 0.39 -1.80 -10.71
C ASN A 69 1.28 -1.78 -11.97
N LYS A 70 2.41 -1.06 -11.88
CA LYS A 70 3.44 -0.98 -12.92
C LYS A 70 4.76 -1.64 -12.48
N GLY A 71 4.71 -2.56 -11.52
CA GLY A 71 5.88 -3.22 -10.95
C GLY A 71 6.57 -2.33 -9.92
N HIS A 72 7.83 -1.97 -10.15
CA HIS A 72 8.68 -1.30 -9.15
C HIS A 72 8.05 -0.04 -8.54
N THR A 73 7.43 0.82 -9.35
CA THR A 73 6.82 2.06 -8.87
C THR A 73 5.66 1.82 -7.91
N HIS A 74 4.98 0.67 -8.01
CA HIS A 74 3.88 0.28 -7.10
C HIS A 74 4.34 0.09 -5.65
N HIS A 75 5.64 0.04 -5.41
CA HIS A 75 6.23 -0.04 -4.07
C HIS A 75 6.79 1.31 -3.59
N LEU A 76 6.55 2.39 -4.33
CA LEU A 76 7.11 3.72 -4.08
C LEU A 76 6.01 4.78 -4.00
N PHE A 77 6.24 5.79 -3.17
CA PHE A 77 5.43 7.01 -3.20
C PHE A 77 5.91 7.95 -4.31
N SER A 78 4.98 8.67 -4.92
CA SER A 78 5.33 9.75 -5.83
C SER A 78 5.90 10.95 -5.04
N GLN A 79 6.59 11.84 -5.75
CA GLN A 79 7.05 13.09 -5.15
C GLN A 79 5.88 13.95 -4.62
N CYS A 80 4.68 13.85 -5.22
CA CYS A 80 3.51 14.60 -4.77
C CYS A 80 3.02 14.06 -3.43
N SER A 81 2.85 12.73 -3.31
CA SER A 81 2.44 12.10 -2.05
C SER A 81 3.43 12.44 -0.93
N VAL A 82 4.74 12.35 -1.18
CA VAL A 82 5.77 12.71 -0.18
C VAL A 82 5.67 14.17 0.26
N ARG A 83 5.46 15.11 -0.67
CA ARG A 83 5.31 16.54 -0.33
C ARG A 83 4.04 16.81 0.47
N GLN A 84 2.93 16.17 0.12
CA GLN A 84 1.66 16.31 0.84
C GLN A 84 1.74 15.73 2.25
N MET A 85 2.32 14.52 2.40
CA MET A 85 2.54 13.91 3.70
C MET A 85 3.45 14.77 4.58
N ARG A 86 4.55 15.29 4.03
CA ARG A 86 5.44 16.23 4.76
C ARG A 86 4.70 17.49 5.18
N HIS A 87 3.85 18.07 4.33
CA HIS A 87 3.05 19.25 4.67
C HIS A 87 2.15 18.99 5.87
N VAL A 88 1.40 17.89 5.85
CA VAL A 88 0.47 17.56 6.94
C VAL A 88 1.17 17.15 8.21
N VAL A 89 2.27 16.39 8.12
CA VAL A 89 3.13 16.13 9.28
C VAL A 89 3.57 17.49 9.80
N THR A 90 4.38 18.29 9.11
CA THR A 90 4.83 19.60 9.64
C THR A 90 3.72 20.48 10.22
N LEU A 91 2.55 20.56 9.57
CA LEU A 91 1.40 21.35 10.03
C LEU A 91 0.85 20.89 11.39
N ARG A 92 0.87 19.58 11.71
CA ARG A 92 0.26 19.04 12.94
C ARG A 92 1.14 19.20 14.20
N GLY A 93 2.41 19.57 14.05
CA GLY A 93 3.39 19.71 15.15
C GLY A 93 3.84 18.40 15.83
N GLU A 94 5.08 18.40 16.35
CA GLU A 94 5.74 17.20 16.94
C GLU A 94 4.89 16.46 17.95
N THR A 95 4.06 17.18 18.71
CA THR A 95 3.11 16.61 19.67
C THR A 95 2.27 15.46 19.10
N CYS A 96 1.97 15.46 17.79
CA CYS A 96 1.07 14.47 17.18
C CYS A 96 1.76 13.27 16.54
N TRP A 97 3.07 13.30 16.34
CA TRP A 97 3.84 12.16 15.83
C TRP A 97 4.99 11.75 16.73
N ASN A 98 5.21 12.44 17.86
CA ASN A 98 6.12 11.99 18.90
C ASN A 98 5.52 10.77 19.61
N TYR A 99 5.69 9.60 19.00
CA TYR A 99 5.22 8.33 19.51
C TYR A 99 6.32 7.65 20.34
N THR A 100 6.05 7.45 21.62
CA THR A 100 6.97 6.79 22.57
C THR A 100 6.61 5.32 22.83
N GLY A 101 5.69 4.75 22.04
CA GLY A 101 5.29 3.36 22.20
C GLY A 101 6.34 2.37 21.67
N LYS A 102 6.28 1.14 22.18
CA LYS A 102 7.16 0.06 21.73
C LYS A 102 6.68 -0.46 20.38
N SER A 103 7.54 -0.40 19.37
CA SER A 103 7.31 -1.08 18.10
C SER A 103 7.72 -2.55 18.20
N TYR A 104 6.94 -3.43 17.60
CA TYR A 104 7.27 -4.84 17.45
C TYR A 104 7.66 -5.06 15.99
N PHE A 105 8.87 -5.53 15.75
CA PHE A 105 9.31 -5.95 14.43
C PHE A 105 10.18 -7.19 14.56
N VAL A 106 10.09 -8.08 13.56
CA VAL A 106 10.95 -9.25 13.46
C VAL A 106 12.13 -8.86 12.58
N LYS A 107 13.33 -8.79 13.17
CA LYS A 107 14.53 -8.42 12.44
C LYS A 107 14.97 -9.56 11.51
N GLY A 108 15.33 -9.23 10.27
CA GLY A 108 15.90 -10.18 9.31
C GLY A 108 14.89 -11.11 8.65
N THR A 109 13.61 -11.02 8.98
CA THR A 109 12.54 -11.82 8.36
C THR A 109 11.72 -10.94 7.43
N TYR A 110 11.61 -11.38 6.18
CA TYR A 110 10.84 -10.71 5.14
C TYR A 110 9.72 -11.64 4.63
N PRO A 111 8.63 -11.08 4.07
CA PRO A 111 7.47 -11.87 3.63
C PRO A 111 7.82 -13.08 2.75
N GLY A 112 8.74 -12.92 1.80
CA GLY A 112 9.18 -13.98 0.88
C GLY A 112 10.07 -15.06 1.52
N MET A 113 10.54 -14.85 2.76
CA MET A 113 11.20 -15.89 3.56
C MET A 113 10.21 -16.73 4.37
N ALA A 114 9.02 -16.18 4.64
CA ALA A 114 8.02 -16.82 5.50
C ALA A 114 7.06 -17.74 4.73
N VAL A 115 7.05 -17.68 3.39
CA VAL A 115 6.10 -18.39 2.53
C VAL A 115 6.85 -19.06 1.38
N THR A 116 6.63 -20.35 1.20
CA THR A 116 7.16 -21.11 0.06
C THR A 116 6.41 -20.78 -1.24
N PHE A 117 7.01 -21.04 -2.41
CA PHE A 117 6.30 -20.84 -3.68
C PHE A 117 5.02 -21.66 -3.78
N GLN A 118 5.02 -22.89 -3.26
CA GLN A 118 3.82 -23.72 -3.27
C GLN A 118 2.70 -23.08 -2.43
N GLU A 119 3.00 -22.62 -1.21
CA GLU A 119 2.01 -21.93 -0.36
C GLU A 119 1.51 -20.63 -1.00
N PHE A 120 2.43 -19.83 -1.54
CA PHE A 120 2.11 -18.60 -2.27
C PHE A 120 1.15 -18.90 -3.43
N CYS A 121 1.51 -19.83 -4.31
CA CYS A 121 0.70 -20.21 -5.46
C CYS A 121 -0.65 -20.79 -5.04
N MET A 122 -0.67 -21.71 -4.09
CA MET A 122 -1.93 -22.28 -3.59
C MET A 122 -2.83 -21.23 -2.92
N GLY A 123 -2.26 -20.16 -2.37
CA GLY A 123 -2.99 -18.99 -1.88
C GLY A 123 -3.63 -18.13 -2.98
N LEU A 124 -3.14 -18.20 -4.23
CA LEU A 124 -3.72 -17.46 -5.35
C LEU A 124 -4.99 -18.10 -5.92
N ILE A 125 -5.24 -19.38 -5.67
CA ILE A 125 -6.36 -20.10 -6.29
C ILE A 125 -7.51 -20.29 -5.28
N ASP A 126 -8.73 -20.32 -5.80
CA ASP A 126 -9.88 -20.66 -4.95
C ASP A 126 -9.82 -22.15 -4.58
N LYS A 127 -9.96 -22.46 -3.29
CA LYS A 127 -9.97 -23.85 -2.77
C LYS A 127 -11.02 -24.77 -3.39
N LYS A 128 -11.99 -24.21 -4.13
CA LYS A 128 -13.03 -24.95 -4.87
C LYS A 128 -12.53 -25.52 -6.21
N GLN A 129 -11.35 -25.08 -6.68
CA GLN A 129 -10.76 -25.53 -7.92
C GLN A 129 -9.92 -26.80 -7.68
N ASN A 130 -10.15 -27.85 -8.46
CA ASN A 130 -9.37 -29.09 -8.39
C ASN A 130 -8.03 -28.94 -9.13
N LEU A 131 -7.17 -28.05 -8.62
CA LEU A 131 -5.85 -27.73 -9.17
C LEU A 131 -4.76 -28.24 -8.23
N THR A 132 -3.68 -28.75 -8.83
CA THR A 132 -2.49 -29.19 -8.11
C THR A 132 -1.30 -28.33 -8.52
N TYR A 133 -0.54 -27.82 -7.54
CA TYR A 133 0.71 -27.11 -7.81
C TYR A 133 1.68 -28.03 -8.55
N ALA A 134 2.24 -27.55 -9.66
CA ALA A 134 3.11 -28.34 -10.52
C ALA A 134 4.50 -27.73 -10.63
N ASP A 135 4.59 -26.42 -10.84
CA ASP A 135 5.87 -25.72 -11.03
C ASP A 135 5.72 -24.21 -10.78
N VAL A 136 6.85 -23.51 -10.70
CA VAL A 136 6.91 -22.05 -10.57
C VAL A 136 8.03 -21.47 -11.43
N ASN A 137 7.76 -20.33 -12.04
CA ASN A 137 8.76 -19.53 -12.74
C ASN A 137 8.74 -18.10 -12.20
N VAL A 138 9.90 -17.47 -12.03
CA VAL A 138 9.99 -16.06 -11.62
C VAL A 138 10.59 -15.26 -12.76
N ASN A 139 9.86 -14.25 -13.22
CA ASN A 139 10.36 -13.32 -14.21
C ASN A 139 11.37 -12.38 -13.55
N THR A 140 12.65 -12.49 -13.93
CA THR A 140 13.73 -11.70 -13.32
C THR A 140 13.66 -10.21 -13.66
N ALA A 141 13.01 -9.82 -14.75
CA ALA A 141 12.87 -8.42 -15.15
C ALA A 141 11.76 -7.69 -14.37
N THR A 142 10.74 -8.41 -13.91
CA THR A 142 9.55 -7.82 -13.29
C THR A 142 9.25 -8.35 -11.89
N CYS A 143 9.98 -9.36 -11.43
CA CYS A 143 9.70 -10.10 -10.20
C CYS A 143 8.26 -10.62 -10.12
N LYS A 144 7.68 -11.00 -11.26
CA LYS A 144 6.38 -11.70 -11.30
C LYS A 144 6.60 -13.20 -11.15
N VAL A 145 5.91 -13.80 -10.19
CA VAL A 145 5.86 -15.23 -9.95
C VAL A 145 4.74 -15.81 -10.80
N GLN A 146 5.10 -16.65 -11.75
CA GLN A 146 4.18 -17.45 -12.55
C GLN A 146 4.04 -18.84 -11.93
N CYS A 147 2.88 -19.08 -11.33
CA CYS A 147 2.48 -20.36 -10.78
C CYS A 147 1.88 -21.25 -11.87
N VAL A 148 2.34 -22.50 -11.93
CA VAL A 148 1.86 -23.51 -12.87
C VAL A 148 1.11 -24.60 -12.11
N TYR A 149 -0.09 -24.91 -12.58
CA TYR A 149 -0.96 -25.91 -11.97
C TYR A 149 -1.36 -26.97 -12.99
N LYS A 150 -1.56 -28.19 -12.49
CA LYS A 150 -2.14 -29.29 -13.25
C LYS A 150 -3.58 -29.51 -12.81
N GLN A 151 -4.45 -29.68 -13.80
CA GLN A 151 -5.84 -30.06 -13.64
C GLN A 151 -6.10 -31.38 -14.34
N TYR A 152 -6.69 -32.33 -13.62
CA TYR A 152 -7.07 -33.62 -14.18
C TYR A 152 -8.57 -33.67 -14.38
N TYR A 153 -8.99 -34.01 -15.59
CA TYR A 153 -10.39 -34.20 -15.92
C TYR A 153 -10.63 -35.62 -16.39
N ARG A 154 -11.78 -36.17 -15.99
CA ARG A 154 -12.22 -37.47 -16.46
C ARG A 154 -12.83 -37.34 -17.85
N SER A 155 -12.39 -38.18 -18.79
CA SER A 155 -13.01 -38.22 -20.12
C SER A 155 -14.47 -38.65 -20.02
N ARG A 156 -15.38 -37.91 -20.67
CA ARG A 156 -16.79 -38.31 -20.79
C ARG A 156 -16.99 -39.53 -21.69
N TYR A 157 -16.08 -39.76 -22.63
CA TYR A 157 -16.17 -40.86 -23.60
C TYR A 157 -15.43 -42.12 -23.14
N TYR A 158 -14.38 -41.98 -22.35
CA TYR A 158 -13.53 -43.09 -21.91
C TYR A 158 -13.39 -43.06 -20.38
N PRO A 159 -14.16 -43.88 -19.64
CA PRO A 159 -14.30 -43.77 -18.18
C PRO A 159 -13.02 -44.06 -17.38
N TYR A 160 -11.98 -44.59 -18.03
CA TYR A 160 -10.66 -44.90 -17.45
C TYR A 160 -9.54 -43.94 -17.91
N SER A 161 -9.83 -42.95 -18.76
CA SER A 161 -8.82 -41.96 -19.16
C SER A 161 -9.04 -40.61 -18.50
N PHE A 162 -7.91 -40.03 -18.09
CA PHE A 162 -7.83 -38.65 -17.61
C PHE A 162 -7.08 -37.83 -18.64
N TYR A 163 -7.50 -36.58 -18.85
CA TYR A 163 -6.73 -35.60 -19.60
C TYR A 163 -6.17 -34.56 -18.64
N GLU A 164 -4.88 -34.25 -18.81
CA GLU A 164 -4.16 -33.24 -18.03
C GLU A 164 -4.24 -31.90 -18.76
N SER A 165 -4.66 -30.86 -18.06
CA SER A 165 -4.58 -29.47 -18.53
C SER A 165 -3.66 -28.67 -17.64
N THR A 166 -2.96 -27.72 -18.24
CA THR A 166 -2.09 -26.78 -17.51
C THR A 166 -2.79 -25.44 -17.35
N TYR A 167 -2.89 -24.96 -16.11
CA TYR A 167 -3.36 -23.62 -15.79
C TYR A 167 -2.19 -22.79 -15.26
N ARG A 168 -2.14 -21.50 -15.60
CA ARG A 168 -1.09 -20.58 -15.15
C ARG A 168 -1.71 -19.34 -14.53
N LYS A 169 -1.13 -18.86 -13.43
CA LYS A 169 -1.51 -17.61 -12.79
C LYS A 169 -0.27 -16.85 -12.35
N GLU A 170 -0.27 -15.55 -12.55
CA GLU A 170 0.84 -14.68 -12.16
C GLU A 170 0.44 -13.76 -11.02
N ASN A 171 1.39 -13.47 -10.13
CA ASN A 171 1.29 -12.40 -9.15
C ASN A 171 2.69 -11.86 -8.81
N ASP A 172 2.78 -10.70 -8.15
CA ASP A 172 4.06 -10.13 -7.76
C ASP A 172 4.73 -10.96 -6.66
N ALA A 173 6.05 -11.13 -6.80
CA ALA A 173 6.86 -11.78 -5.78
C ALA A 173 6.83 -10.98 -4.48
N LEU A 174 6.77 -11.71 -3.37
CA LEU A 174 7.02 -11.12 -2.07
C LEU A 174 8.49 -10.69 -1.95
N ASP A 175 8.74 -9.62 -1.20
CA ASP A 175 10.10 -9.19 -0.88
C ASP A 175 10.88 -10.35 -0.25
N TYR A 176 12.08 -10.60 -0.78
CA TYR A 176 12.98 -11.73 -0.52
C TYR A 176 12.63 -13.11 -1.11
N MET A 177 11.59 -13.23 -1.95
CA MET A 177 11.44 -14.45 -2.76
C MET A 177 12.61 -14.60 -3.75
N PRO A 178 13.15 -15.81 -3.94
CA PRO A 178 14.29 -16.03 -4.82
C PRO A 178 13.90 -15.87 -6.29
N CYS A 179 14.69 -15.12 -7.05
CA CYS A 179 14.50 -14.92 -8.49
C CYS A 179 15.68 -15.40 -9.34
N GLY A 180 16.81 -15.76 -8.70
CA GLY A 180 18.02 -16.20 -9.37
C GLY A 180 19.03 -16.79 -8.39
N TYR A 181 20.26 -17.01 -8.85
CA TYR A 181 21.33 -17.55 -8.00
C TYR A 181 21.87 -16.46 -7.07
N HIS A 182 21.61 -16.60 -5.76
CA HIS A 182 21.86 -15.55 -4.75
C HIS A 182 21.17 -14.22 -5.04
N GLU A 183 20.04 -14.26 -5.74
CA GLU A 183 19.23 -13.08 -6.08
C GLU A 183 17.82 -13.24 -5.55
N VAL A 184 17.25 -12.13 -5.09
CA VAL A 184 15.92 -12.07 -4.50
C VAL A 184 15.16 -10.85 -5.01
N CYS A 185 13.84 -10.96 -5.01
CA CYS A 185 12.96 -9.85 -5.35
C CYS A 185 12.89 -8.83 -4.22
N ILE A 186 13.12 -7.56 -4.51
CA ILE A 186 12.93 -6.45 -3.56
C ILE A 186 12.25 -5.32 -4.32
N LYS A 187 11.06 -4.90 -3.84
CA LYS A 187 10.25 -3.84 -4.46
C LYS A 187 10.04 -4.07 -5.96
N GLY A 188 9.73 -5.29 -6.37
CA GLY A 188 9.49 -5.63 -7.79
C GLY A 188 10.74 -5.70 -8.68
N LEU A 189 11.95 -5.70 -8.11
CA LEU A 189 13.21 -5.85 -8.84
C LEU A 189 13.98 -7.08 -8.36
N CYS A 190 14.53 -7.87 -9.30
CA CYS A 190 15.42 -8.98 -8.97
C CYS A 190 16.83 -8.41 -8.73
N VAL A 191 17.31 -8.51 -7.50
CA VAL A 191 18.60 -7.93 -7.08
C VAL A 191 19.42 -8.94 -6.32
N ARG A 192 20.74 -8.73 -6.25
CA ARG A 192 21.61 -9.55 -5.40
C ARG A 192 21.14 -9.50 -3.95
N LYS A 193 21.05 -10.66 -3.32
CA LYS A 193 20.64 -10.81 -1.93
C LYS A 193 21.50 -9.92 -1.04
N PRO A 194 20.92 -8.95 -0.32
CA PRO A 194 21.68 -8.12 0.60
C PRO A 194 22.37 -8.97 1.67
N THR A 195 23.66 -8.75 1.89
CA THR A 195 24.37 -9.32 3.04
C THR A 195 23.97 -8.57 4.30
N GLU A 196 23.82 -9.30 5.40
CA GLU A 196 23.28 -8.80 6.67
C GLU A 196 24.07 -7.60 7.24
N GLY A 197 25.33 -7.42 6.84
CA GLY A 197 26.17 -6.26 7.18
C GLY A 197 25.94 -4.98 6.35
N THR A 198 25.23 -5.06 5.22
CA THR A 198 24.96 -3.89 4.35
C THR A 198 23.65 -3.18 4.72
N VAL A 199 22.73 -3.88 5.40
CA VAL A 199 21.42 -3.33 5.83
C VAL A 199 21.58 -2.27 6.94
N THR A 200 22.72 -2.26 7.65
CA THR A 200 23.00 -1.31 8.74
C THR A 200 23.30 0.12 8.27
N GLN A 201 23.59 0.36 6.99
CA GLN A 201 23.90 1.71 6.49
C GLN A 201 22.72 2.47 5.88
N SER A 202 21.59 1.81 5.57
CA SER A 202 20.40 2.49 5.02
C SER A 202 19.32 2.83 6.06
N THR A 203 19.56 2.60 7.36
CA THR A 203 18.65 3.04 8.45
C THR A 203 19.18 4.20 9.29
N THR A 204 20.31 4.81 8.92
CA THR A 204 20.53 6.22 9.29
C THR A 204 19.61 7.08 8.44
N PHE A 205 18.54 7.60 9.05
CA PHE A 205 17.84 8.77 8.54
C PHE A 205 18.84 9.92 8.48
N THR A 206 19.56 10.06 7.36
CA THR A 206 20.35 11.26 7.09
C THR A 206 19.35 12.37 6.81
N THR A 207 19.19 13.27 7.79
CA THR A 207 18.49 14.53 7.64
C THR A 207 18.97 15.20 6.34
N PRO A 208 18.11 15.48 5.34
CA PRO A 208 18.53 16.23 4.18
C PRO A 208 18.86 17.65 4.64
N THR A 209 20.15 17.99 4.66
CA THR A 209 20.63 19.35 4.84
C THR A 209 20.22 20.14 3.60
N VAL A 210 19.05 20.77 3.65
CA VAL A 210 18.65 21.78 2.66
C VAL A 210 19.33 23.10 3.06
N PRO A 211 20.03 23.79 2.14
CA PRO A 211 20.67 25.06 2.44
C PRO A 211 19.64 26.11 2.88
N THR A 212 19.86 26.66 4.08
CA THR A 212 19.08 27.74 4.67
C THR A 212 19.33 29.04 3.91
N THR A 213 18.39 29.42 3.04
CA THR A 213 18.15 30.83 2.72
C THR A 213 16.93 31.27 3.52
N GLU A 214 17.20 32.09 4.52
CA GLU A 214 16.27 32.69 5.48
C GLU A 214 15.21 33.57 4.77
N PRO A 215 13.90 33.31 4.92
CA PRO A 215 12.88 34.29 4.61
C PRO A 215 12.54 35.12 5.86
N THR A 216 12.54 36.44 5.66
CA THR A 216 12.28 37.50 6.62
C THR A 216 10.93 37.33 7.34
N ILE A 217 10.96 37.32 8.67
CA ILE A 217 9.80 37.18 9.56
C ILE A 217 9.04 38.52 9.62
N TYR A 218 7.77 38.52 9.22
CA TYR A 218 6.79 39.52 9.66
C TYR A 218 6.02 38.97 10.84
N THR A 219 6.21 39.59 12.01
CA THR A 219 5.53 39.27 13.26
C THR A 219 4.12 39.87 13.28
N ALA A 220 3.09 39.05 13.42
CA ALA A 220 1.77 39.48 13.90
C ALA A 220 1.52 38.81 15.27
N PRO A 221 0.97 39.54 16.26
CA PRO A 221 0.92 39.05 17.64
C PRO A 221 -0.35 38.23 17.94
N THR A 222 -0.22 37.44 19.02
CA THR A 222 -1.28 36.87 19.90
C THR A 222 -2.11 35.72 19.31
N THR A 223 -2.42 34.63 20.01
CA THR A 223 -2.54 34.34 21.46
C THR A 223 -2.17 32.88 21.74
N SER A 224 -1.55 32.67 22.91
CA SER A 224 -1.42 31.37 23.57
C SER A 224 -2.79 30.75 23.83
N GLU A 225 -2.99 29.52 23.33
CA GLU A 225 -3.64 28.38 24.00
C GLU A 225 -4.02 27.35 22.94
N ASN A 226 -3.32 26.21 22.90
CA ASN A 226 -3.86 24.83 22.91
C ASN A 226 -2.78 23.82 22.46
N THR A 227 -1.94 23.35 23.39
CA THR A 227 -0.91 22.32 23.15
C THR A 227 -1.49 20.89 23.20
N LYS A 228 -2.60 20.65 22.51
CA LYS A 228 -3.22 19.33 22.43
C LYS A 228 -3.35 18.92 20.97
N CYS A 229 -3.05 17.66 20.68
CA CYS A 229 -3.41 17.07 19.40
C CYS A 229 -4.94 17.01 19.29
N GLU A 230 -5.54 18.06 18.77
CA GLU A 230 -6.95 18.11 18.47
C GLU A 230 -7.22 17.33 17.18
N CYS A 231 -7.66 16.08 17.38
CA CYS A 231 -8.54 15.41 16.45
C CYS A 231 -9.96 15.82 16.86
N ASP A 232 -10.61 16.71 16.11
CA ASP A 232 -11.99 17.09 16.41
C ASP A 232 -12.94 15.93 16.06
N CYS A 233 -13.21 15.08 17.05
CA CYS A 233 -14.16 13.96 16.97
C CYS A 233 -15.47 14.25 17.72
N SER A 234 -15.74 15.52 18.05
CA SER A 234 -16.80 15.89 18.98
C SER A 234 -18.09 16.30 18.27
N SER A 235 -18.83 15.34 17.72
CA SER A 235 -20.27 15.52 17.45
C SER A 235 -20.98 14.17 17.29
N ALA A 236 -20.88 13.32 18.31
CA ALA A 236 -21.72 12.14 18.45
C ALA A 236 -22.85 12.37 19.46
N THR A 237 -23.72 13.35 19.20
CA THR A 237 -25.05 13.39 19.83
C THR A 237 -26.08 13.95 18.85
N SER A 238 -26.81 13.08 18.16
CA SER A 238 -28.17 13.40 17.72
C SER A 238 -28.97 12.13 17.45
N THR A 239 -29.91 11.91 18.37
CA THR A 239 -31.29 11.44 18.19
C THR A 239 -31.65 10.68 16.91
N ARG A 240 -32.10 9.46 17.15
CA ARG A 240 -32.81 8.55 16.24
C ARG A 240 -34.02 9.26 15.60
N THR A 241 -33.90 9.62 14.33
CA THR A 241 -35.06 9.93 13.47
C THR A 241 -34.91 9.17 12.16
N THR A 242 -35.95 8.44 11.83
CA THR A 242 -36.10 7.53 10.69
C THR A 242 -36.02 8.25 9.34
N ALA A 243 -35.47 7.53 8.36
CA ALA A 243 -35.48 7.77 6.91
C ALA A 243 -34.55 8.87 6.37
N ALA A 244 -33.34 8.45 5.98
CA ALA A 244 -32.57 9.08 4.91
C ALA A 244 -32.03 7.97 4.00
N THR A 245 -32.39 8.05 2.72
CA THR A 245 -31.99 7.16 1.64
C THR A 245 -30.48 7.25 1.43
N TRP A 246 -29.77 6.14 1.66
CA TRP A 246 -28.35 6.00 1.34
C TRP A 246 -28.16 6.01 -0.18
N THR A 247 -27.49 7.02 -0.72
CA THR A 247 -26.83 6.88 -2.02
C THR A 247 -25.67 5.91 -1.86
N LEU A 248 -25.91 4.66 -2.27
CA LEU A 248 -24.88 3.65 -2.45
C LEU A 248 -23.75 4.19 -3.33
N TYR A 249 -22.51 4.00 -2.87
CA TYR A 249 -21.33 4.13 -3.70
C TYR A 249 -21.51 3.34 -5.00
N PRO A 250 -21.12 3.87 -6.17
CA PRO A 250 -21.25 3.13 -7.41
C PRO A 250 -20.42 1.85 -7.35
N ALA A 251 -21.01 0.76 -7.84
CA ALA A 251 -20.39 -0.55 -7.87
C ALA A 251 -19.12 -0.55 -8.74
N ARG A 252 -18.13 -1.33 -8.29
CA ARG A 252 -16.88 -1.68 -8.97
C ARG A 252 -17.16 -2.09 -10.43
N PRO A 253 -16.46 -1.51 -11.44
CA PRO A 253 -16.53 -2.04 -12.79
C PRO A 253 -15.96 -3.45 -12.81
N VAL A 254 -16.79 -4.42 -13.21
CA VAL A 254 -16.35 -5.78 -13.50
C VAL A 254 -15.82 -5.75 -14.93
N THR A 255 -14.50 -5.78 -15.10
CA THR A 255 -13.90 -5.98 -16.42
C THR A 255 -14.01 -7.46 -16.78
N VAL A 256 -14.77 -7.74 -17.84
CA VAL A 256 -14.84 -9.03 -18.55
C VAL A 256 -13.55 -9.23 -19.35
#